data_AF-A0A2N7RMF8-F1
#
_entry.id   AF-A0A2N7RMF8-F1
#
_cell.length_a   1.000
_cell.length_b   1.000
_cell.length_c   1.000
_cell.angle_alpha   90.00
_cell.angle_beta   90.00
_cell.angle_gamma   90.00
#
_symmetry.space_group_name_H-M   'P 1'
#
loop_
_entity.id
_entity.type
_entity.pdbx_description
1 polymer ?
#
loop_
_entity_poly.entity_id
_entity_poly.type
_entity_poly.pdbx_seq_one_letter_code
_entity_poly.pdbx_strand_id
1 'polypeptide(L)'
;MDTGHPENAPLPLWRRLLWPVAQVGSAFKLTGTHLLHHVIGASLIASLMLALEGLHVLEWLDAAMLRASAEQGQLLERGKDPGAAYRPGIIEIDQPAFEQVFDEREPLERARLQQLLANVARRDARVLAIDLDLAPAVYEQHDAGARPLDQLLDRLAADGRQLVLILPEQSDRNANLPWIRARCAAGVHFASPRIRERMGAVTRIELKSPVLAAVAFELAHGAQQQERAQPMPAALSEQKAGYRLADRVCQLAQRTRSEKQLARWAFEPVIHGDAKDAAEQNAVTAPFHPAAVAPAFLDPTRSGVRLLDGKAGVAADAPRKQVQFVGATYDVRDRYTTAEGEQAGLHLHAAAYTSLGIGTADVNKYVVFVADIVLGVLLGCLFGGLWTLYGRAELAIDKRMEDRDFSRLHRMGTLAEFYGIRLMLVLVWASPFAIGALAIYLSRGLLEQGWWVNPGPLIAGMFLHAMSLRDEAHHPHEEVPGLNVWAQLRRTHPGIVLVQAPLAVLLFLVAVI
;
A
#
# COMPACT_ATOMS: atom_id res chain seq x y z
N MET A 1 -46.10 61.17 26.31
CA MET A 1 -46.18 60.74 24.89
C MET A 1 -45.33 59.48 24.79
N ASP A 2 -45.98 58.33 24.94
CA ASP A 2 -45.34 57.03 24.71
C ASP A 2 -45.14 56.87 23.21
N THR A 3 -43.89 56.99 22.77
CA THR A 3 -43.50 56.56 21.43
C THR A 3 -43.43 55.04 21.46
N GLY A 4 -44.57 54.39 21.27
CA GLY A 4 -44.65 52.95 21.06
C GLY A 4 -43.73 52.57 19.90
N HIS A 5 -42.60 51.93 20.21
CA HIS A 5 -41.76 51.35 19.19
C HIS A 5 -42.59 50.31 18.43
N PRO A 6 -42.61 50.36 17.08
CA PRO A 6 -43.34 49.37 16.30
C PRO A 6 -42.82 47.98 16.66
N GLU A 7 -43.68 47.19 17.29
CA GLU A 7 -43.41 45.80 17.62
C GLU A 7 -43.00 45.06 16.34
N ASN A 8 -41.82 44.44 16.40
CA ASN A 8 -41.25 43.68 15.29
C ASN A 8 -42.21 42.56 14.89
N ALA A 9 -42.95 42.77 13.79
CA ALA A 9 -43.84 41.74 13.26
C ALA A 9 -43.05 40.44 13.03
N PRO A 10 -43.55 39.28 13.49
CA PRO A 10 -42.82 38.03 13.42
C PRO A 10 -42.49 37.67 11.96
N LEU A 11 -41.21 37.36 11.70
CA LEU A 11 -40.74 36.91 10.39
C LEU A 11 -41.54 35.67 9.92
N PRO A 12 -41.94 35.58 8.63
CA PRO A 12 -42.68 34.44 8.09
C PRO A 12 -41.85 33.14 8.17
N LEU A 13 -42.54 32.01 8.34
CA LEU A 13 -41.96 30.68 8.58
C LEU A 13 -40.88 30.28 7.56
N TRP A 14 -41.08 30.59 6.28
CA TRP A 14 -40.10 30.28 5.23
C TRP A 14 -38.80 31.08 5.37
N ARG A 15 -38.85 32.35 5.82
CA ARG A 15 -37.63 33.14 6.11
C ARG A 15 -36.90 32.61 7.32
N ARG A 16 -37.62 32.05 8.30
CA ARG A 16 -37.00 31.38 9.47
C ARG A 16 -36.32 30.08 9.05
N LEU A 17 -36.97 29.28 8.19
CA LEU A 17 -36.38 28.05 7.63
C LEU A 17 -35.17 28.33 6.73
N LEU A 18 -35.16 29.43 5.99
CA LEU A 18 -34.02 29.85 5.15
C LEU A 18 -33.00 30.70 5.90
N TRP A 19 -33.22 31.04 7.17
CA TRP A 19 -32.29 31.84 7.96
C TRP A 19 -30.88 31.21 8.05
N PRO A 20 -30.73 29.88 8.26
CA PRO A 20 -29.42 29.23 8.22
C PRO A 20 -28.71 29.43 6.88
N VAL A 21 -29.46 29.40 5.77
CA VAL A 21 -28.93 29.62 4.41
C VAL A 21 -28.47 31.06 4.23
N ALA A 22 -29.19 32.04 4.76
CA ALA A 22 -28.78 33.44 4.74
C ALA A 22 -27.50 33.71 5.59
N GLN A 23 -27.25 32.89 6.61
CA GLN A 23 -26.07 32.98 7.46
C GLN A 23 -24.82 32.34 6.85
N VAL A 24 -24.95 31.48 5.83
CA VAL A 24 -23.84 30.77 5.16
C VAL A 24 -22.70 31.73 4.82
N GLY A 25 -22.98 32.81 4.09
CA GLY A 25 -21.93 33.76 3.68
C GLY A 25 -21.17 34.41 4.84
N SER A 26 -21.81 34.56 6.01
CA SER A 26 -21.19 35.12 7.21
C SER A 26 -20.47 34.08 8.08
N ALA A 27 -20.86 32.80 7.98
CA ALA A 27 -20.23 31.69 8.67
C ALA A 27 -18.99 31.19 7.94
N PHE A 28 -18.94 31.35 6.62
CA PHE A 28 -17.77 31.08 5.78
C PHE A 28 -16.91 32.33 5.55
N LYS A 29 -17.00 33.36 6.41
CA LYS A 29 -16.04 34.47 6.37
C LYS A 29 -14.67 33.94 6.77
N LEU A 30 -13.86 33.59 5.76
CA LEU A 30 -12.43 33.32 5.95
C LEU A 30 -11.73 34.62 6.30
N THR A 31 -11.58 34.90 7.59
CA THR A 31 -10.62 35.90 8.03
C THR A 31 -9.21 35.33 7.85
N GLY A 32 -8.22 36.20 7.70
CA GLY A 32 -6.83 35.75 7.54
C GLY A 32 -6.34 34.89 8.70
N THR A 33 -6.88 35.09 9.91
CA THR A 33 -6.56 34.33 11.11
C THR A 33 -7.14 32.92 11.07
N HIS A 34 -8.40 32.76 10.63
CA HIS A 34 -9.01 31.44 10.45
C HIS A 34 -8.29 30.63 9.37
N LEU A 35 -7.97 31.26 8.23
CA LEU A 35 -7.21 30.57 7.18
C LEU A 35 -5.84 30.12 7.69
N LEU A 36 -5.10 31.01 8.36
CA LEU A 36 -3.77 30.69 8.89
C LEU A 36 -3.83 29.59 9.96
N HIS A 37 -4.84 29.61 10.83
CA HIS A 37 -5.11 28.54 11.79
C HIS A 37 -5.20 27.19 11.07
N HIS A 38 -6.05 27.08 10.03
CA HIS A 38 -6.25 25.81 9.32
C HIS A 38 -5.01 25.37 8.54
N VAL A 39 -4.26 26.32 7.97
CA VAL A 39 -2.99 26.02 7.30
C VAL A 39 -1.99 25.41 8.27
N ILE A 40 -1.84 25.97 9.48
CA ILE A 40 -0.93 25.43 10.49
C ILE A 40 -1.40 24.05 10.98
N GLY A 41 -2.69 23.90 11.28
CA GLY A 41 -3.26 22.62 11.71
C GLY A 41 -3.10 21.52 10.65
N ALA A 42 -3.44 21.81 9.39
CA ALA A 42 -3.28 20.88 8.28
C ALA A 42 -1.81 20.55 8.03
N SER A 43 -0.91 21.53 8.11
CA SER A 43 0.54 21.30 7.98
C SER A 43 1.07 20.41 9.11
N LEU A 44 0.63 20.60 10.35
CA LEU A 44 1.03 19.74 11.46
C LEU A 44 0.62 18.29 11.22
N ILE A 45 -0.65 18.07 10.84
CA ILE A 45 -1.18 16.73 10.58
C ILE A 45 -0.45 16.10 9.40
N ALA A 46 -0.30 16.82 8.28
CA ALA A 46 0.43 16.32 7.11
C ALA A 46 1.88 15.96 7.45
N SER A 47 2.59 16.78 8.23
CA SER A 47 3.96 16.50 8.68
C SER A 47 4.01 15.29 9.61
N LEU A 48 3.04 15.13 10.51
CA LEU A 48 2.94 13.98 11.39
C LEU A 48 2.71 12.70 10.59
N MET A 49 1.78 12.72 9.62
CA MET A 49 1.50 11.57 8.76
C MET A 49 2.72 11.20 7.91
N LEU A 50 3.39 12.19 7.33
CA LEU A 50 4.62 11.97 6.57
C LEU A 50 5.74 11.38 7.44
N ALA A 51 5.87 11.83 8.69
CA ALA A 51 6.83 11.25 9.64
C ALA A 51 6.46 9.81 10.03
N LEU A 52 5.19 9.53 10.32
CA LEU A 52 4.71 8.19 10.66
C LEU A 52 4.84 7.22 9.48
N GLU A 53 4.63 7.68 8.25
CA GLU A 53 4.87 6.92 7.02
C GLU A 53 6.35 6.63 6.83
N GLY A 54 7.23 7.63 7.01
CA GLY A 54 8.69 7.43 6.98
C GLY A 54 9.21 6.46 8.03
N LEU A 55 8.51 6.36 9.17
CA LEU A 55 8.76 5.37 10.23
C LEU A 55 8.04 4.03 10.00
N HIS A 56 7.37 3.84 8.86
CA HIS A 56 6.60 2.65 8.51
C HIS A 56 5.47 2.29 9.49
N VAL A 57 5.01 3.25 10.31
CA VAL A 57 3.96 3.04 11.32
C VAL A 57 2.58 2.89 10.65
N LEU A 58 2.39 3.44 9.45
CA LEU A 58 1.11 3.48 8.75
C LEU A 58 0.93 2.34 7.72
N GLU A 59 1.85 1.39 7.62
CA GLU A 59 1.75 0.28 6.65
C GLU A 59 0.51 -0.61 6.89
N TRP A 60 0.02 -0.69 8.13
CA TRP A 60 -1.24 -1.39 8.43
C TRP A 60 -2.45 -0.69 7.82
N LEU A 61 -2.41 0.63 7.71
CA LEU A 61 -3.47 1.45 7.17
C LEU A 61 -3.51 1.30 5.65
N ASP A 62 -2.36 1.19 4.99
CA ASP A 62 -2.29 0.79 3.57
C ASP A 62 -3.00 -0.54 3.32
N ALA A 63 -2.68 -1.57 4.13
CA ALA A 63 -3.32 -2.87 4.01
C ALA A 63 -4.84 -2.81 4.23
N ALA A 64 -5.30 -2.04 5.23
CA ALA A 64 -6.72 -1.85 5.49
C ALA A 64 -7.44 -1.12 4.35
N MET A 65 -6.85 -0.06 3.80
CA MET A 65 -7.44 0.71 2.69
C MET A 65 -7.46 -0.09 1.39
N LEU A 66 -6.45 -0.93 1.14
CA LEU A 66 -6.46 -1.83 -0.02
C LEU A 66 -7.54 -2.90 0.10
N ARG A 67 -7.76 -3.46 1.29
CA ARG A 67 -8.90 -4.37 1.52
C ARG A 67 -10.24 -3.68 1.27
N ALA A 68 -10.42 -2.47 1.79
CA ALA A 68 -11.63 -1.69 1.55
C ALA A 68 -11.83 -1.36 0.06
N SER A 69 -10.75 -1.13 -0.68
CA SER A 69 -10.78 -0.92 -2.13
C SER A 69 -11.14 -2.20 -2.90
N ALA A 70 -10.61 -3.35 -2.45
CA ALA A 70 -10.86 -4.67 -3.03
C ALA A 70 -12.33 -5.09 -2.94
N GLU A 71 -12.99 -4.78 -1.82
CA GLU A 71 -14.42 -5.10 -1.62
C GLU A 71 -15.35 -4.39 -2.60
N GLN A 72 -14.90 -3.29 -3.24
CA GLN A 72 -15.70 -2.54 -4.20
C GLN A 72 -15.77 -3.18 -5.61
N GLY A 73 -15.16 -4.35 -5.82
CA GLY A 73 -15.21 -5.14 -7.06
C GLY A 73 -13.91 -5.11 -7.87
N GLN A 74 -13.87 -5.80 -9.02
CA GLN A 74 -12.67 -5.92 -9.87
C GLN A 74 -12.18 -4.55 -10.39
N LEU A 75 -10.88 -4.27 -10.31
CA LEU A 75 -10.26 -2.99 -10.69
C LEU A 75 -10.05 -2.85 -12.21
N LEU A 76 -10.04 -3.96 -12.94
CA LEU A 76 -9.78 -3.93 -14.37
C LEU A 76 -11.02 -3.59 -15.20
N GLU A 77 -11.00 -2.44 -15.87
CA GLU A 77 -11.87 -2.21 -17.03
C GLU A 77 -11.57 -3.29 -18.10
N ARG A 78 -12.63 -3.98 -18.56
CA ARG A 78 -12.52 -5.00 -19.62
C ARG A 78 -11.94 -4.38 -20.89
N GLY A 79 -10.70 -4.73 -21.24
CA GLY A 79 -10.14 -4.49 -22.57
C GLY A 79 -8.71 -3.94 -22.64
N LYS A 80 -8.12 -3.48 -21.52
CA LYS A 80 -6.70 -3.09 -21.48
C LYS A 80 -5.92 -4.01 -20.56
N ASP A 81 -4.99 -4.75 -21.13
CA ASP A 81 -4.06 -5.62 -20.41
C ASP A 81 -2.63 -5.05 -20.54
N PRO A 82 -2.26 -4.06 -19.71
CA PRO A 82 -0.94 -3.43 -19.79
C PRO A 82 0.20 -4.42 -19.52
N GLY A 83 -0.08 -5.53 -18.83
CA GLY A 83 0.89 -6.57 -18.50
C GLY A 83 1.08 -7.63 -19.57
N ALA A 84 0.32 -7.61 -20.67
CA ALA A 84 0.31 -8.69 -21.67
C ALA A 84 1.72 -9.07 -22.18
N ALA A 85 2.58 -8.07 -22.40
CA ALA A 85 3.96 -8.24 -22.87
C ALA A 85 4.89 -8.89 -21.82
N TYR A 86 4.57 -8.72 -20.54
CA TYR A 86 5.37 -9.18 -19.39
C TYR A 86 4.74 -10.38 -18.70
N ARG A 87 3.75 -11.01 -19.32
CA ARG A 87 2.99 -12.08 -18.71
C ARG A 87 3.81 -13.39 -18.67
N PRO A 88 4.20 -13.89 -17.49
CA PRO A 88 4.94 -15.14 -17.38
C PRO A 88 4.02 -16.35 -17.57
N GLY A 89 4.59 -17.54 -17.73
CA GLY A 89 3.87 -18.80 -17.58
C GLY A 89 3.89 -19.23 -16.13
N ILE A 90 2.79 -19.82 -15.63
CA ILE A 90 2.69 -20.29 -14.24
C ILE A 90 2.42 -21.79 -14.28
N ILE A 91 3.36 -22.57 -13.78
CA ILE A 91 3.24 -24.01 -13.60
C ILE A 91 3.01 -24.27 -12.13
N GLU A 92 1.81 -24.73 -11.79
CA GLU A 92 1.41 -24.88 -10.39
C GLU A 92 1.25 -26.34 -10.00
N ILE A 93 1.80 -26.67 -8.84
CA ILE A 93 1.47 -27.88 -8.09
C ILE A 93 0.28 -27.49 -7.21
N ASP A 94 -0.91 -27.65 -7.76
CA ASP A 94 -2.17 -27.43 -7.04
C ASP A 94 -2.51 -28.64 -6.16
N GLN A 95 -3.64 -28.55 -5.45
CA GLN A 95 -4.08 -29.63 -4.55
C GLN A 95 -4.24 -30.97 -5.30
N PRO A 96 -4.93 -31.05 -6.46
CA PRO A 96 -4.96 -32.28 -7.25
C PRO A 96 -3.57 -32.81 -7.64
N ALA A 97 -2.64 -31.95 -8.04
CA ALA A 97 -1.29 -32.37 -8.38
C ALA A 97 -0.54 -32.93 -7.16
N PHE A 98 -0.65 -32.27 -6.01
CA PHE A 98 -0.04 -32.73 -4.77
C PHE A 98 -0.53 -34.14 -4.38
N GLU A 99 -1.83 -34.37 -4.49
CA GLU A 99 -2.46 -35.66 -4.19
C GLU A 99 -2.10 -36.75 -5.22
N GLN A 100 -2.23 -36.44 -6.51
CA GLN A 100 -2.19 -37.46 -7.57
C GLN A 100 -0.80 -37.68 -8.18
N VAL A 101 0.06 -36.66 -8.16
CA VAL A 101 1.39 -36.69 -8.78
C VAL A 101 2.48 -36.92 -7.73
N PHE A 102 2.30 -36.36 -6.54
CA PHE A 102 3.27 -36.38 -5.45
C PHE A 102 2.83 -37.21 -4.23
N ASP A 103 1.70 -37.91 -4.32
CA ASP A 103 1.18 -38.84 -3.30
C ASP A 103 1.05 -38.20 -1.90
N GLU A 104 0.71 -36.90 -1.84
CA GLU A 104 0.59 -36.11 -0.60
C GLU A 104 1.86 -36.08 0.26
N ARG A 105 3.05 -36.23 -0.36
CA ARG A 105 4.32 -36.29 0.37
C ARG A 105 5.01 -34.93 0.47
N GLU A 106 5.38 -34.57 1.70
CA GLU A 106 6.30 -33.48 1.99
C GLU A 106 7.57 -34.01 2.68
N PRO A 107 8.78 -33.61 2.23
CA PRO A 107 9.07 -32.87 1.00
C PRO A 107 8.62 -33.60 -0.27
N LEU A 108 8.32 -32.84 -1.33
CA LEU A 108 7.90 -33.37 -2.63
C LEU A 108 8.92 -34.38 -3.18
N GLU A 109 8.44 -35.47 -3.77
CA GLU A 109 9.29 -36.53 -4.29
C GLU A 109 10.27 -36.03 -5.37
N ARG A 110 11.58 -36.16 -5.12
CA ARG A 110 12.63 -35.58 -5.99
C ARG A 110 12.64 -36.15 -7.40
N ALA A 111 12.29 -37.43 -7.57
CA ALA A 111 12.19 -38.06 -8.88
C ALA A 111 11.05 -37.43 -9.71
N ARG A 112 9.92 -37.10 -9.08
CA ARG A 112 8.79 -36.40 -9.72
C ARG A 112 9.14 -34.95 -10.04
N LEU A 113 9.81 -34.25 -9.13
CA LEU A 113 10.31 -32.90 -9.40
C LEU A 113 11.28 -32.89 -10.59
N GLN A 114 12.22 -33.84 -10.66
CA GLN A 114 13.12 -33.97 -11.80
C GLN A 114 12.35 -34.20 -13.11
N GLN A 115 11.34 -35.08 -13.13
CA GLN A 115 10.49 -35.33 -14.30
C GLN A 115 9.76 -34.05 -14.73
N LEU A 116 9.16 -33.34 -13.77
CA LEU A 116 8.45 -32.09 -13.99
C LEU A 116 9.38 -31.02 -14.58
N LEU A 117 10.52 -30.75 -13.95
CA LEU A 117 11.46 -29.72 -14.41
C LEU A 117 12.03 -30.05 -15.80
N ALA A 118 12.32 -31.33 -16.07
CA ALA A 118 12.74 -31.77 -17.40
C ALA A 118 11.61 -31.60 -18.44
N ASN A 119 10.35 -31.83 -18.07
CA ASN A 119 9.20 -31.59 -18.93
C ASN A 119 9.03 -30.10 -19.23
N VAL A 120 9.10 -29.24 -18.21
CA VAL A 120 8.98 -27.79 -18.31
C VAL A 120 10.12 -27.17 -19.14
N ALA A 121 11.35 -27.65 -18.96
CA ALA A 121 12.51 -27.16 -19.70
C ALA A 121 12.42 -27.34 -21.23
N ARG A 122 11.61 -28.31 -21.72
CA ARG A 122 11.37 -28.53 -23.16
C ARG A 122 10.42 -27.51 -23.79
N ARG A 123 9.94 -26.53 -23.01
CA ARG A 123 8.99 -25.50 -23.46
C ARG A 123 9.68 -24.18 -23.83
N ASP A 124 10.99 -24.23 -24.08
CA ASP A 124 11.84 -23.12 -24.55
C ASP A 124 11.77 -21.85 -23.68
N ALA A 125 11.49 -22.00 -22.37
CA ALA A 125 11.62 -20.89 -21.43
C ALA A 125 13.09 -20.48 -21.31
N ARG A 126 13.36 -19.18 -21.47
CA ARG A 126 14.68 -18.60 -21.25
C ARG A 126 15.00 -18.51 -19.77
N VAL A 127 14.01 -18.15 -18.96
CA VAL A 127 14.12 -18.06 -17.50
C VAL A 127 13.14 -19.05 -16.85
N LEU A 128 13.65 -19.85 -15.92
CA LEU A 128 12.86 -20.76 -15.10
C LEU A 128 13.05 -20.36 -13.63
N ALA A 129 12.01 -19.75 -13.06
CA ALA A 129 11.95 -19.34 -11.66
C ALA A 129 11.22 -20.42 -10.85
N ILE A 130 11.87 -20.97 -9.83
CA ILE A 130 11.37 -22.12 -9.08
C ILE A 130 11.17 -21.71 -7.62
N ASP A 131 9.90 -21.64 -7.23
CA ASP A 131 9.41 -21.35 -5.88
C ASP A 131 9.13 -22.67 -5.13
N LEU A 132 10.17 -23.49 -5.02
CA LEU A 132 10.17 -24.77 -4.32
C LEU A 132 11.54 -24.97 -3.67
N ASP A 133 11.57 -25.51 -2.45
CA ASP A 133 12.84 -25.88 -1.83
C ASP A 133 13.40 -27.16 -2.48
N LEU A 134 14.45 -26.97 -3.28
CA LEU A 134 15.16 -28.04 -3.98
C LEU A 134 16.44 -28.49 -3.28
N ALA A 135 16.78 -27.91 -2.12
CA ALA A 135 17.97 -28.32 -1.38
C ALA A 135 17.86 -29.78 -0.90
N PRO A 136 19.01 -30.42 -0.59
CA PRO A 136 19.01 -31.75 0.02
C PRO A 136 18.18 -31.79 1.29
N ALA A 137 17.20 -32.69 1.34
CA ALA A 137 16.49 -32.94 2.59
C ALA A 137 17.42 -33.67 3.58
N VAL A 138 17.18 -33.52 4.88
CA VAL A 138 18.04 -34.11 5.94
C VAL A 138 18.22 -35.63 5.79
N TYR A 139 17.21 -36.33 5.27
CA TYR A 139 17.23 -37.78 5.05
C TYR A 139 17.89 -38.20 3.72
N GLU A 140 18.18 -37.26 2.81
CA GLU A 140 18.85 -37.54 1.54
C GLU A 140 20.37 -37.60 1.77
N GLN A 141 20.89 -38.75 2.21
CA GLN A 141 22.34 -38.97 2.34
C GLN A 141 23.01 -39.04 0.96
N HIS A 142 23.52 -37.92 0.45
CA HIS A 142 24.29 -37.89 -0.80
C HIS A 142 25.40 -36.83 -0.74
N ASP A 143 26.49 -37.08 -1.45
CA ASP A 143 27.49 -36.04 -1.74
C ASP A 143 26.86 -34.91 -2.56
N ALA A 144 27.23 -33.66 -2.26
CA ALA A 144 26.70 -32.49 -2.95
C ALA A 144 26.94 -32.59 -4.47
N GLY A 145 25.88 -32.51 -5.28
CA GLY A 145 25.96 -32.60 -6.75
C GLY A 145 25.80 -34.01 -7.33
N ALA A 146 25.73 -35.06 -6.50
CA ALA A 146 25.49 -36.43 -6.98
C ALA A 146 24.00 -36.73 -7.25
N ARG A 147 23.07 -35.90 -6.78
CA ARG A 147 21.63 -36.15 -6.94
C ARG A 147 21.22 -35.97 -8.42
N PRO A 148 20.37 -36.85 -8.97
CA PRO A 148 19.85 -36.68 -10.33
C PRO A 148 19.16 -35.34 -10.60
N LEU A 149 18.50 -34.77 -9.59
CA LEU A 149 17.90 -33.44 -9.64
C LEU A 149 18.97 -32.34 -9.75
N ASP A 150 20.04 -32.43 -8.94
CA ASP A 150 21.18 -31.51 -8.99
C ASP A 150 21.83 -31.50 -10.38
N GLN A 151 22.08 -32.68 -10.95
CA GLN A 151 22.63 -32.85 -12.30
C GLN A 151 21.70 -32.33 -13.40
N LEU A 152 20.38 -32.38 -13.21
CA LEU A 152 19.43 -31.76 -14.11
C LEU A 152 19.57 -30.24 -14.06
N LEU A 153 19.59 -29.64 -12.87
CA LEU A 153 19.74 -28.18 -12.71
C LEU A 153 21.03 -27.66 -13.35
N ASP A 154 22.16 -28.35 -13.11
CA ASP A 154 23.46 -27.94 -13.69
C ASP A 154 23.44 -28.04 -15.21
N ARG A 155 22.86 -29.11 -15.78
CA ARG A 155 22.73 -29.24 -17.24
C ARG A 155 21.85 -28.15 -17.84
N LEU A 156 20.72 -27.85 -17.21
CA LEU A 156 19.82 -26.81 -17.69
C LEU A 156 20.50 -25.44 -17.69
N ALA A 157 21.30 -25.12 -16.65
CA ALA A 157 22.10 -23.90 -16.60
C ALA A 157 23.22 -23.89 -17.66
N ALA A 158 23.94 -25.00 -17.83
CA ALA A 158 24.98 -25.16 -18.85
C ALA A 158 24.45 -25.04 -20.28
N ASP A 159 23.20 -25.46 -20.53
CA ASP A 159 22.49 -25.28 -21.80
C ASP A 159 22.10 -23.81 -22.08
N GLY A 160 22.46 -22.87 -21.19
CA GLY A 160 22.22 -21.43 -21.33
C GLY A 160 20.88 -20.93 -20.77
N ARG A 161 20.08 -21.81 -20.14
CA ARG A 161 18.85 -21.38 -19.46
C ARG A 161 19.21 -20.64 -18.17
N GLN A 162 18.45 -19.60 -17.87
CA GLN A 162 18.60 -18.84 -16.64
C GLN A 162 17.72 -19.48 -15.56
N LEU A 163 18.34 -20.16 -14.60
CA LEU A 163 17.62 -20.79 -13.49
C LEU A 163 17.66 -19.88 -12.27
N VAL A 164 16.50 -19.66 -11.66
CA VAL A 164 16.38 -18.94 -10.38
C VAL A 164 15.72 -19.85 -9.37
N LEU A 165 16.44 -20.20 -8.32
CA LEU A 165 15.89 -20.97 -7.20
C LEU A 165 15.62 -20.04 -6.02
N ILE A 166 14.57 -20.31 -5.26
CA ILE A 166 14.48 -19.73 -3.93
C ILE A 166 15.60 -20.28 -3.04
N LEU A 167 16.09 -19.47 -2.12
CA LEU A 167 16.98 -19.96 -1.09
C LEU A 167 16.24 -20.95 -0.19
N PRO A 168 16.91 -22.06 0.15
CA PRO A 168 16.32 -23.06 1.01
C PRO A 168 16.13 -22.53 2.43
N GLU A 169 15.25 -23.21 3.17
CA GLU A 169 15.10 -22.92 4.59
C GLU A 169 16.44 -23.12 5.32
N GLN A 170 16.69 -22.28 6.33
CA GLN A 170 17.96 -22.32 7.05
C GLN A 170 18.10 -23.64 7.79
N SER A 171 19.22 -24.33 7.56
CA SER A 171 19.62 -25.50 8.33
C SER A 171 20.41 -25.09 9.56
N ASP A 172 20.09 -25.66 10.72
CA ASP A 172 20.85 -25.48 11.97
C ASP A 172 22.35 -25.77 11.81
N ARG A 173 22.71 -26.63 10.85
CA ARG A 173 24.08 -27.08 10.59
C ARG A 173 24.76 -26.38 9.42
N ASN A 174 24.12 -25.39 8.80
CA ASN A 174 24.58 -24.78 7.54
C ASN A 174 24.81 -25.80 6.41
N ALA A 175 23.97 -26.84 6.35
CA ALA A 175 24.12 -27.94 5.40
C ALA A 175 23.85 -27.54 3.93
N ASN A 176 23.06 -26.48 3.71
CA ASN A 176 22.69 -25.98 2.40
C ASN A 176 23.75 -25.04 1.81
N LEU A 177 24.60 -24.40 2.61
CA LEU A 177 25.61 -23.45 2.10
C LEU A 177 26.59 -24.06 1.06
N PRO A 178 27.15 -25.27 1.25
CA PRO A 178 27.94 -25.94 0.22
C PRO A 178 27.14 -26.21 -1.07
N TRP A 179 25.88 -26.63 -0.93
CA TRP A 179 24.99 -26.88 -2.07
C TRP A 179 24.70 -25.60 -2.85
N ILE A 180 24.34 -24.50 -2.16
CA ILE A 180 24.13 -23.17 -2.74
C ILE A 180 25.37 -22.75 -3.55
N ARG A 181 26.56 -22.87 -2.97
CA ARG A 181 27.82 -22.53 -3.65
C ARG A 181 28.06 -23.38 -4.90
N ALA A 182 27.80 -24.68 -4.83
CA ALA A 182 27.95 -25.58 -5.97
C ALA A 182 26.99 -25.22 -7.10
N ARG A 183 25.73 -24.89 -6.78
CA ARG A 183 24.73 -24.44 -7.77
C ARG A 183 25.10 -23.08 -8.37
N CYS A 184 25.54 -22.13 -7.55
CA CYS A 184 26.07 -20.85 -8.02
C CYS A 184 27.24 -21.01 -8.99
N ALA A 185 28.17 -21.92 -8.70
CA ALA A 185 29.29 -22.23 -9.60
C ALA A 185 28.84 -22.84 -10.93
N ALA A 186 27.69 -23.50 -10.97
CA ALA A 186 27.07 -24.04 -12.19
C ALA A 186 26.22 -23.00 -12.96
N GLY A 187 26.15 -21.75 -12.50
CA GLY A 187 25.38 -20.69 -13.15
C GLY A 187 23.91 -20.62 -12.72
N VAL A 188 23.54 -21.27 -11.61
CA VAL A 188 22.21 -21.14 -11.02
C VAL A 188 22.15 -19.89 -10.14
N HIS A 189 21.10 -19.09 -10.31
CA HIS A 189 20.83 -17.91 -9.49
C HIS A 189 19.95 -18.26 -8.29
N PHE A 190 20.09 -17.49 -7.22
CA PHE A 190 19.28 -17.64 -6.02
C PHE A 190 18.54 -16.34 -5.69
N ALA A 191 17.35 -16.50 -5.12
CA ALA A 191 16.50 -15.41 -4.72
C ALA A 191 15.82 -15.69 -3.37
N SER A 192 15.27 -14.66 -2.73
CA SER A 192 14.41 -14.83 -1.56
C SER A 192 13.04 -15.34 -1.96
N PRO A 193 12.49 -16.35 -1.24
CA PRO A 193 11.09 -16.72 -1.35
C PRO A 193 10.16 -15.71 -0.67
N ARG A 194 10.69 -14.81 0.16
CA ARG A 194 9.88 -13.92 1.01
C ARG A 194 9.05 -12.97 0.15
N ILE A 195 7.79 -12.87 0.55
CA ILE A 195 6.84 -11.88 0.05
C ILE A 195 6.63 -10.87 1.18
N ARG A 196 6.75 -9.58 0.86
CA ARG A 196 6.54 -8.53 1.85
C ARG A 196 5.04 -8.38 2.12
N GLU A 197 4.61 -8.95 3.23
CA GLU A 197 3.24 -8.80 3.71
C GLU A 197 3.14 -7.95 4.99
N ARG A 198 1.94 -7.39 5.20
CA ARG A 198 1.52 -6.72 6.41
C ARG A 198 0.12 -7.15 6.78
N MET A 199 -0.03 -7.74 7.96
CA MET A 199 -1.31 -8.28 8.46
C MET A 199 -1.96 -9.28 7.51
N GLY A 200 -1.19 -10.11 6.80
CA GLY A 200 -1.70 -11.05 5.80
C GLY A 200 -1.98 -10.43 4.42
N ALA A 201 -1.74 -9.12 4.24
CA ALA A 201 -1.97 -8.43 2.98
C ALA A 201 -0.67 -8.10 2.26
N VAL A 202 -0.65 -8.32 0.95
CA VAL A 202 0.47 -8.03 0.06
C VAL A 202 0.08 -6.88 -0.86
N THR A 203 0.77 -5.76 -0.68
CA THR A 203 0.39 -4.47 -1.26
C THR A 203 1.50 -3.87 -2.11
N ARG A 204 2.75 -4.28 -1.86
CA ARG A 204 3.95 -3.72 -2.46
C ARG A 204 4.94 -4.82 -2.87
N ILE A 205 5.68 -4.55 -3.94
CA ILE A 205 6.79 -5.37 -4.43
C ILE A 205 8.13 -4.79 -3.98
N GLU A 206 9.11 -5.64 -3.73
CA GLU A 206 10.49 -5.21 -3.46
C GLU A 206 11.25 -4.99 -4.77
N LEU A 207 11.86 -3.80 -4.93
CA LEU A 207 12.55 -3.42 -6.16
C LEU A 207 14.06 -3.71 -6.13
N LYS A 208 14.66 -3.71 -4.93
CA LYS A 208 16.12 -3.80 -4.72
C LYS A 208 16.60 -5.05 -3.99
N SER A 209 15.67 -5.82 -3.44
CA SER A 209 15.99 -7.12 -2.87
C SER A 209 16.08 -8.15 -3.98
N PRO A 210 16.97 -9.16 -3.89
CA PRO A 210 16.98 -10.28 -4.80
C PRO A 210 15.81 -11.23 -4.49
N VAL A 211 14.58 -10.76 -4.56
CA VAL A 211 13.35 -11.58 -4.50
C VAL A 211 13.13 -12.30 -5.84
N LEU A 212 12.44 -13.44 -5.82
CA LEU A 212 12.29 -14.33 -6.98
C LEU A 212 11.83 -13.58 -8.24
N ALA A 213 10.81 -12.75 -8.09
CA ALA A 213 10.27 -11.91 -9.16
C ALA A 213 11.30 -10.94 -9.76
N ALA A 214 12.07 -10.24 -8.92
CA ALA A 214 13.03 -9.23 -9.36
C ALA A 214 14.24 -9.86 -10.06
N VAL A 215 14.74 -10.99 -9.54
CA VAL A 215 15.84 -11.72 -10.18
C VAL A 215 15.39 -12.30 -11.52
N ALA A 216 14.21 -12.91 -11.60
CA ALA A 216 13.66 -13.41 -12.86
C ALA A 216 13.47 -12.29 -13.89
N PHE A 217 13.00 -11.12 -13.46
CA PHE A 217 12.84 -9.94 -14.30
C PHE A 217 14.18 -9.44 -14.85
N GLU A 218 15.18 -9.28 -13.99
CA GLU A 218 16.51 -8.83 -14.42
C GLU A 218 17.14 -9.80 -15.43
N LEU A 219 16.97 -11.11 -15.26
CA LEU A 219 17.52 -12.12 -16.17
C LEU A 219 16.80 -12.15 -17.52
N ALA A 220 15.49 -11.89 -17.54
CA ALA A 220 14.71 -11.84 -18.77
C ALA A 220 14.95 -10.56 -19.57
N HIS A 221 14.99 -9.42 -18.90
CA HIS A 221 14.88 -8.08 -19.50
C HIS A 221 16.12 -7.20 -19.31
N GLY A 222 17.01 -7.56 -18.39
CA GLY A 222 18.16 -6.75 -18.00
C GLY A 222 17.83 -5.67 -16.97
N ALA A 223 18.83 -5.29 -16.18
CA ALA A 223 18.70 -4.30 -15.10
C ALA A 223 18.24 -2.91 -15.59
N GLN A 224 18.67 -2.50 -16.79
CA GLN A 224 18.32 -1.21 -17.37
C GLN A 224 16.82 -1.11 -17.71
N GLN A 225 16.20 -2.19 -18.19
CA GLN A 225 14.78 -2.18 -18.49
C GLN A 225 13.96 -2.05 -17.20
N GLN A 226 14.38 -2.72 -16.13
CA GLN A 226 13.76 -2.58 -14.82
C GLN A 226 13.83 -1.13 -14.32
N GLU A 227 14.98 -0.46 -14.44
CA GLU A 227 15.12 0.94 -14.04
C GLU A 227 14.31 1.91 -14.88
N ARG A 228 14.14 1.63 -16.18
CA ARG A 228 13.29 2.45 -17.06
C ARG A 228 11.81 2.28 -16.75
N ALA A 229 11.37 1.05 -16.47
CA ALA A 229 9.98 0.76 -16.15
C ALA A 229 9.62 1.23 -14.72
N GLN A 230 10.59 1.17 -13.80
CA GLN A 230 10.45 1.52 -12.39
C GLN A 230 11.51 2.57 -12.02
N PRO A 231 11.33 3.84 -12.41
CA PRO A 231 12.30 4.89 -12.14
C PRO A 231 12.47 5.09 -10.63
N MET A 232 13.64 4.71 -10.13
CA MET A 232 14.02 4.93 -8.73
C MET A 232 14.57 6.36 -8.55
N PRO A 233 14.42 6.98 -7.38
CA PRO A 233 15.13 8.21 -7.04
C PRO A 233 16.64 8.08 -7.32
N ALA A 234 17.27 9.13 -7.86
CA ALA A 234 18.67 9.10 -8.32
C ALA A 234 19.66 8.62 -7.24
N ALA A 235 19.48 9.08 -5.98
CA ALA A 235 20.29 8.66 -4.83
C ALA A 235 20.25 7.14 -4.59
N LEU A 236 19.14 6.49 -4.95
CA LEU A 236 18.95 5.05 -4.83
C LEU A 236 19.48 4.29 -6.07
N SER A 237 19.60 4.94 -7.22
CA SER A 237 20.15 4.35 -8.46
C SER A 237 21.68 4.21 -8.38
N GLU A 238 22.39 5.16 -7.77
CA GLU A 238 23.86 5.16 -7.68
C GLU A 238 24.44 3.99 -6.87
N GLN A 239 23.74 3.52 -5.83
CA GLN A 239 24.14 2.34 -5.04
C GLN A 239 24.13 1.02 -5.84
N LYS A 240 23.50 0.99 -7.03
CA LYS A 240 23.40 -0.20 -7.88
C LYS A 240 24.64 -0.44 -8.76
N ALA A 241 25.54 0.54 -8.85
CA ALA A 241 26.67 0.52 -9.79
C ALA A 241 27.67 -0.65 -9.59
N GLY A 242 27.58 -1.41 -8.49
CA GLY A 242 28.49 -2.51 -8.20
C GLY A 242 27.97 -3.93 -8.43
N TYR A 243 26.66 -4.19 -8.32
CA TYR A 243 26.16 -5.57 -8.21
C TYR A 243 24.78 -5.78 -8.84
N ARG A 244 24.70 -6.75 -9.77
CA ARG A 244 23.46 -7.29 -10.34
C ARG A 244 22.65 -8.03 -9.28
N LEU A 245 21.32 -7.87 -9.25
CA LEU A 245 20.47 -8.56 -8.28
C LEU A 245 20.59 -10.08 -8.44
N ALA A 246 20.67 -10.55 -9.68
CA ALA A 246 20.77 -11.97 -10.01
C ALA A 246 22.05 -12.64 -9.46
N ASP A 247 23.13 -11.88 -9.28
CA ASP A 247 24.41 -12.42 -8.82
C ASP A 247 24.65 -12.21 -7.33
N ARG A 248 23.84 -11.36 -6.68
CA ARG A 248 24.04 -10.89 -5.30
C ARG A 248 24.12 -12.03 -4.30
N VAL A 249 23.17 -12.97 -4.34
CA VAL A 249 23.13 -14.09 -3.39
C VAL A 249 24.36 -14.99 -3.56
N CYS A 250 24.75 -15.29 -4.80
CA CYS A 250 25.92 -16.13 -5.07
C CYS A 250 27.24 -15.49 -4.62
N GLN A 251 27.41 -14.19 -4.85
CA GLN A 251 28.58 -13.44 -4.37
C GLN A 251 28.64 -13.39 -2.84
N LEU A 252 27.51 -13.20 -2.18
CA LEU A 252 27.41 -13.25 -0.72
C LEU A 252 27.74 -14.66 -0.20
N ALA A 253 27.21 -15.71 -0.82
CA ALA A 253 27.43 -17.09 -0.40
C ALA A 253 28.91 -17.48 -0.43
N GLN A 254 29.70 -16.91 -1.35
CA GLN A 254 31.16 -17.11 -1.41
C GLN A 254 31.90 -16.49 -0.22
N ARG A 255 31.37 -15.41 0.37
CA ARG A 255 32.04 -14.63 1.43
C ARG A 255 31.53 -14.94 2.83
N THR A 256 30.27 -15.34 2.97
CA THR A 256 29.67 -15.64 4.27
C THR A 256 30.12 -17.00 4.79
N ARG A 257 30.05 -17.19 6.12
CA ARG A 257 30.40 -18.47 6.77
C ARG A 257 29.18 -19.28 7.22
N SER A 258 27.99 -18.69 7.16
CA SER A 258 26.75 -19.33 7.58
C SER A 258 25.56 -18.91 6.71
N GLU A 259 24.54 -19.76 6.67
CA GLU A 259 23.27 -19.50 5.97
C GLU A 259 22.52 -18.33 6.60
N LYS A 260 22.54 -18.24 7.93
CA LYS A 260 21.96 -17.10 8.66
C LYS A 260 22.59 -15.76 8.24
N GLN A 261 23.92 -15.72 8.08
CA GLN A 261 24.60 -14.52 7.57
C GLN A 261 24.24 -14.24 6.11
N LEU A 262 24.19 -15.28 5.27
CA LEU A 262 23.77 -15.16 3.88
C LEU A 262 22.38 -14.56 3.76
N ALA A 263 21.38 -15.13 4.46
CA ALA A 263 20.02 -14.64 4.46
C ALA A 263 19.92 -13.22 5.02
N ARG A 264 20.61 -12.92 6.12
CA ARG A 264 20.65 -11.57 6.69
C ARG A 264 21.19 -10.55 5.71
N TRP A 265 22.31 -10.83 5.03
CA TRP A 265 22.96 -9.85 4.15
C TRP A 265 22.28 -9.74 2.79
N ALA A 266 21.61 -10.81 2.36
CA ALA A 266 20.89 -10.83 1.10
C ALA A 266 19.50 -10.17 1.22
N PHE A 267 18.82 -10.27 2.37
CA PHE A 267 17.38 -9.90 2.46
C PHE A 267 16.94 -9.16 3.72
N GLU A 268 17.71 -9.15 4.81
CA GLU A 268 17.29 -8.34 5.96
C GLU A 268 17.73 -6.89 5.73
N PRO A 269 16.86 -5.90 6.00
CA PRO A 269 17.32 -4.51 6.15
C PRO A 269 18.45 -4.51 7.17
N VAL A 270 19.63 -4.04 6.77
CA VAL A 270 20.87 -4.17 7.55
C VAL A 270 20.78 -3.29 8.81
N ILE A 271 20.28 -3.79 9.94
CA ILE A 271 20.19 -2.99 11.19
C ILE A 271 21.57 -2.63 11.79
N HIS A 272 22.70 -2.99 11.15
CA HIS A 272 24.05 -2.63 11.62
C HIS A 272 24.91 -1.97 10.53
N GLY A 273 24.99 -0.65 10.66
CA GLY A 273 25.38 0.40 9.72
C GLY A 273 24.55 1.63 10.11
N ASP A 274 24.88 2.86 9.71
CA ASP A 274 24.02 4.01 10.03
C ASP A 274 22.59 3.67 9.57
N ALA A 275 21.61 3.77 10.48
CA ALA A 275 20.26 3.21 10.30
C ALA A 275 19.58 3.71 9.02
N LYS A 276 20.06 4.86 8.53
CA LYS A 276 19.70 5.51 7.27
C LYS A 276 20.05 4.68 6.03
N ASP A 277 21.27 4.17 5.93
CA ASP A 277 21.76 3.47 4.72
C ASP A 277 21.04 2.13 4.49
N ALA A 278 20.67 1.47 5.57
CA ALA A 278 20.03 0.16 5.53
C ALA A 278 18.51 0.21 5.31
N ALA A 279 17.85 1.24 5.84
CA ALA A 279 16.45 1.54 5.55
C ALA A 279 16.29 1.94 4.07
N GLU A 280 17.21 2.75 3.54
CA GLU A 280 17.19 3.18 2.14
C GLU A 280 17.50 2.05 1.13
N GLN A 281 18.35 1.06 1.48
CA GLN A 281 18.79 0.03 0.55
C GLN A 281 17.79 -1.12 0.31
N ASN A 282 17.08 -1.59 1.34
CA ASN A 282 16.22 -2.78 1.25
C ASN A 282 14.71 -2.48 1.35
N ALA A 283 14.30 -1.21 1.53
CA ALA A 283 12.89 -0.84 1.60
C ALA A 283 12.35 -0.15 0.33
N VAL A 284 13.13 -0.06 -0.75
CA VAL A 284 12.64 0.47 -2.02
C VAL A 284 11.61 -0.50 -2.58
N THR A 285 10.36 -0.08 -2.44
CA THR A 285 9.20 -0.85 -2.83
C THR A 285 8.38 -0.05 -3.81
N ALA A 286 7.61 -0.73 -4.64
CA ALA A 286 6.57 -0.12 -5.47
C ALA A 286 5.22 -0.77 -5.16
N PRO A 287 4.10 -0.09 -5.38
CA PRO A 287 2.78 -0.71 -5.32
C PRO A 287 2.69 -1.90 -6.28
N PHE A 288 1.95 -2.94 -5.88
CA PHE A 288 1.53 -3.98 -6.84
C PHE A 288 0.61 -3.37 -7.88
N HIS A 289 0.78 -3.74 -9.15
CA HIS A 289 -0.16 -3.33 -10.17
C HIS A 289 -1.43 -4.20 -10.05
N PRO A 290 -2.65 -3.64 -9.89
CA PRO A 290 -3.87 -4.44 -9.74
C PRO A 290 -4.10 -5.43 -10.87
N ALA A 291 -3.85 -4.97 -12.10
CA ALA A 291 -3.99 -5.83 -13.27
C ALA A 291 -3.12 -7.09 -13.22
N ALA A 292 -1.96 -7.05 -12.55
CA ALA A 292 -1.06 -8.19 -12.46
C ALA A 292 -1.52 -9.25 -11.45
N VAL A 293 -2.30 -8.86 -10.42
CA VAL A 293 -2.84 -9.76 -9.40
C VAL A 293 -4.27 -10.23 -9.71
N ALA A 294 -4.90 -9.66 -10.73
CA ALA A 294 -6.26 -10.03 -11.11
C ALA A 294 -6.34 -11.45 -11.69
N PRO A 295 -7.38 -12.24 -11.35
CA PRO A 295 -7.58 -13.58 -11.91
C PRO A 295 -7.61 -13.59 -13.44
N ALA A 296 -8.24 -12.58 -14.05
CA ALA A 296 -8.30 -12.41 -15.51
C ALA A 296 -6.91 -12.32 -16.18
N PHE A 297 -5.89 -11.91 -15.42
CA PHE A 297 -4.52 -11.85 -15.90
C PHE A 297 -3.75 -13.15 -15.63
N LEU A 298 -3.90 -13.73 -14.45
CA LEU A 298 -3.15 -14.90 -14.00
C LEU A 298 -3.70 -16.20 -14.63
N ASP A 299 -5.01 -16.40 -14.63
CA ASP A 299 -5.67 -17.64 -15.05
C ASP A 299 -5.32 -18.10 -16.47
N PRO A 300 -5.26 -17.22 -17.49
CA PRO A 300 -4.87 -17.64 -18.84
C PRO A 300 -3.43 -18.17 -18.95
N THR A 301 -2.61 -18.01 -17.90
CA THR A 301 -1.20 -18.46 -17.89
C THR A 301 -0.91 -19.62 -16.99
N ARG A 302 -1.91 -20.04 -16.21
CA ARG A 302 -1.80 -21.13 -15.24
C ARG A 302 -1.88 -22.47 -15.92
N SER A 303 -1.13 -23.43 -15.41
CA SER A 303 -1.09 -24.79 -15.90
C SER A 303 -0.77 -25.73 -14.76
N GLY A 304 -1.76 -26.55 -14.39
CA GLY A 304 -1.62 -27.55 -13.35
C GLY A 304 -0.68 -28.67 -13.77
N VAL A 305 0.13 -29.12 -12.82
CA VAL A 305 0.95 -30.32 -12.95
C VAL A 305 0.05 -31.56 -12.93
N ARG A 306 0.36 -32.55 -13.78
CA ARG A 306 -0.38 -33.80 -13.88
C ARG A 306 0.50 -34.96 -14.30
N LEU A 307 -0.01 -36.18 -14.17
CA LEU A 307 0.63 -37.37 -14.72
C LEU A 307 0.40 -37.44 -16.24
N LEU A 308 1.49 -37.48 -17.01
CA LEU A 308 1.53 -37.72 -18.44
C LEU A 308 2.30 -39.01 -18.68
N ASP A 309 1.62 -40.06 -19.13
CA ASP A 309 2.19 -41.40 -19.30
C ASP A 309 2.93 -41.88 -18.03
N GLY A 310 2.32 -41.64 -16.87
CA GLY A 310 2.86 -42.00 -15.56
C GLY A 310 4.03 -41.14 -15.07
N LYS A 311 4.38 -40.03 -15.75
CA LYS A 311 5.44 -39.10 -15.36
C LYS A 311 4.87 -37.73 -14.99
N ALA A 312 5.47 -37.05 -14.01
CA ALA A 312 5.08 -35.69 -13.69
C ALA A 312 5.40 -34.74 -14.87
N GLY A 313 4.44 -33.89 -15.23
CA GLY A 313 4.63 -32.91 -16.29
C GLY A 313 3.45 -31.97 -16.45
N VAL A 314 3.49 -31.16 -17.49
CA VAL A 314 2.43 -30.22 -17.85
C VAL A 314 1.92 -30.49 -19.25
N ALA A 315 0.66 -30.14 -19.46
CA ALA A 315 -0.05 -30.28 -20.72
C ALA A 315 0.74 -29.81 -21.95
N ALA A 316 0.51 -30.40 -23.13
CA ALA A 316 1.18 -29.96 -24.35
C ALA A 316 0.77 -28.53 -24.78
N ASP A 317 -0.48 -28.16 -24.49
CA ASP A 317 -1.10 -26.86 -24.78
C ASP A 317 -0.84 -25.79 -23.70
N ALA A 318 -0.22 -26.16 -22.57
CA ALA A 318 0.09 -25.17 -21.54
C ALA A 318 0.96 -24.03 -22.14
N PRO A 319 0.85 -22.78 -21.65
CA PRO A 319 1.45 -21.62 -22.32
C PRO A 319 2.97 -21.72 -22.47
N ARG A 320 3.49 -21.36 -23.65
CA ARG A 320 4.94 -21.20 -23.88
C ARG A 320 5.31 -19.73 -23.70
N LYS A 321 5.99 -19.44 -22.60
CA LYS A 321 6.40 -18.09 -22.20
C LYS A 321 7.91 -18.04 -22.01
N GLN A 322 8.52 -16.87 -22.25
CA GLN A 322 9.96 -16.67 -22.08
C GLN A 322 10.39 -16.87 -20.62
N VAL A 323 9.50 -16.55 -19.68
CA VAL A 323 9.69 -16.76 -18.25
C VAL A 323 8.61 -17.71 -17.76
N GLN A 324 9.00 -18.74 -17.02
CA GLN A 324 8.07 -19.66 -16.35
C GLN A 324 8.37 -19.70 -14.86
N PHE A 325 7.32 -19.56 -14.06
CA PHE A 325 7.34 -19.79 -12.62
C PHE A 325 6.83 -21.19 -12.33
N VAL A 326 7.51 -21.94 -11.47
CA VAL A 326 7.12 -23.27 -11.02
C VAL A 326 7.05 -23.26 -9.50
N GLY A 327 5.92 -23.64 -8.91
CA GLY A 327 5.76 -23.63 -7.46
C GLY A 327 4.54 -24.39 -6.97
N ALA A 328 4.40 -24.43 -5.64
CA ALA A 328 3.23 -24.99 -4.98
C ALA A 328 2.14 -23.93 -4.81
N THR A 329 0.88 -24.36 -4.89
CA THR A 329 -0.29 -23.53 -4.55
C THR A 329 -1.29 -24.29 -3.66
N TYR A 330 -0.94 -25.51 -3.24
CA TYR A 330 -1.81 -26.37 -2.44
C TYR A 330 -1.81 -25.98 -0.95
N ASP A 331 -0.75 -25.36 -0.43
CA ASP A 331 -0.66 -24.95 0.97
C ASP A 331 -1.53 -23.72 1.25
N VAL A 332 -2.46 -23.84 2.19
CA VAL A 332 -3.32 -22.74 2.65
C VAL A 332 -2.55 -21.68 3.45
N ARG A 333 -1.38 -22.03 4.00
CA ARG A 333 -0.50 -21.09 4.71
C ARG A 333 0.24 -20.16 3.77
N ASP A 334 0.38 -20.55 2.50
CA ASP A 334 0.97 -19.74 1.44
C ASP A 334 -0.10 -18.93 0.69
N ARG A 335 -1.08 -18.40 1.43
CA ARG A 335 -2.19 -17.59 0.90
C ARG A 335 -2.16 -16.21 1.52
N TYR A 336 -2.26 -15.20 0.65
CA TYR A 336 -2.14 -13.81 1.03
C TYR A 336 -3.29 -12.99 0.44
N THR A 337 -3.77 -12.00 1.18
CA THR A 337 -4.78 -11.05 0.71
C THR A 337 -4.16 -10.02 -0.23
N THR A 338 -4.78 -9.76 -1.38
CA THR A 338 -4.42 -8.67 -2.31
C THR A 338 -5.61 -7.75 -2.58
N ALA A 339 -5.42 -6.73 -3.41
CA ALA A 339 -6.50 -5.88 -3.89
C ALA A 339 -7.54 -6.62 -4.76
N GLU A 340 -7.22 -7.82 -5.27
CA GLU A 340 -8.10 -8.62 -6.13
C GLU A 340 -8.51 -9.95 -5.45
N GLY A 341 -8.35 -10.04 -4.12
CA GLY A 341 -8.67 -11.24 -3.33
C GLY A 341 -7.44 -12.05 -2.91
N GLU A 342 -7.67 -13.27 -2.41
CA GLU A 342 -6.59 -14.14 -1.93
C GLU A 342 -5.81 -14.76 -3.09
N GLN A 343 -4.48 -14.78 -2.97
CA GLN A 343 -3.55 -15.30 -3.97
C GLN A 343 -2.51 -16.21 -3.31
N ALA A 344 -2.04 -17.23 -4.03
CA ALA A 344 -0.93 -18.06 -3.58
C ALA A 344 0.42 -17.32 -3.72
N GLY A 345 1.42 -17.70 -2.93
CA GLY A 345 2.76 -17.08 -2.99
C GLY A 345 3.37 -17.14 -4.39
N LEU A 346 3.27 -18.30 -5.06
CA LEU A 346 3.69 -18.46 -6.45
C LEU A 346 3.03 -17.43 -7.40
N HIS A 347 1.73 -17.20 -7.24
CA HIS A 347 0.97 -16.26 -8.07
C HIS A 347 1.43 -14.82 -7.83
N LEU A 348 1.78 -14.49 -6.58
CA LEU A 348 2.31 -13.19 -6.23
C LEU A 348 3.71 -12.94 -6.80
N HIS A 349 4.58 -13.94 -6.84
CA HIS A 349 5.88 -13.81 -7.50
C HIS A 349 5.72 -13.54 -9.02
N ALA A 350 4.80 -14.23 -9.67
CA ALA A 350 4.46 -14.01 -11.08
C ALA A 350 3.82 -12.61 -11.32
N ALA A 351 2.92 -12.18 -10.44
CA ALA A 351 2.30 -10.87 -10.48
C ALA A 351 3.31 -9.75 -10.19
N ALA A 352 4.28 -9.97 -9.30
CA ALA A 352 5.33 -9.02 -8.99
C ALA A 352 6.25 -8.83 -10.20
N TYR A 353 6.63 -9.93 -10.86
CA TYR A 353 7.40 -9.89 -12.11
C TYR A 353 6.68 -9.07 -13.18
N THR A 354 5.37 -9.25 -13.33
CA THR A 354 4.57 -8.47 -14.28
C THR A 354 4.51 -6.99 -13.87
N SER A 355 4.31 -6.70 -12.58
CA SER A 355 4.23 -5.33 -12.05
C SER A 355 5.54 -4.56 -12.27
N LEU A 356 6.70 -5.23 -12.16
CA LEU A 356 8.00 -4.66 -12.53
C LEU A 356 8.06 -4.22 -14.00
N GLY A 357 7.42 -4.99 -14.90
CA GLY A 357 7.38 -4.68 -16.33
C GLY A 357 6.42 -3.57 -16.70
N ILE A 358 5.25 -3.52 -16.07
CA ILE A 358 4.25 -2.45 -16.32
C ILE A 358 4.78 -1.09 -15.86
N GLY A 359 5.45 -1.06 -14.70
CA GLY A 359 5.81 0.19 -14.04
C GLY A 359 4.69 0.65 -13.11
N THR A 360 5.00 0.81 -11.83
CA THR A 360 4.09 1.30 -10.80
C THR A 360 4.86 2.27 -9.94
N ALA A 361 4.41 3.52 -9.89
CA ALA A 361 5.08 4.55 -9.13
C ALA A 361 4.23 4.94 -7.94
N ASP A 362 4.86 5.11 -6.79
CA ASP A 362 4.23 5.93 -5.74
C ASP A 362 4.08 7.35 -6.27
N VAL A 363 2.96 7.97 -5.93
CA VAL A 363 2.82 9.41 -6.12
C VAL A 363 3.91 10.09 -5.29
N ASN A 364 4.55 11.10 -5.87
CA ASN A 364 5.59 11.84 -5.17
C ASN A 364 5.08 12.29 -3.78
N LYS A 365 5.76 11.86 -2.72
CA LYS A 365 5.39 12.16 -1.33
C LYS A 365 5.17 13.64 -1.04
N TYR A 366 5.89 14.52 -1.74
CA TYR A 366 5.70 15.98 -1.61
C TYR A 366 4.41 16.47 -2.26
N VAL A 367 3.98 15.83 -3.35
CA VAL A 367 2.67 16.13 -3.97
C VAL A 367 1.55 15.67 -3.05
N VAL A 368 1.67 14.49 -2.44
CA VAL A 368 0.71 13.98 -1.44
C VAL A 368 0.66 14.93 -0.24
N PHE A 369 1.81 15.33 0.31
CA PHE A 369 1.90 16.28 1.41
C PHE A 369 1.23 17.64 1.09
N VAL A 370 1.48 18.21 -0.09
CA VAL A 370 0.83 19.47 -0.50
C VAL A 370 -0.67 19.27 -0.69
N ALA A 371 -1.10 18.15 -1.28
CA ALA A 371 -2.51 17.82 -1.44
C ALA A 371 -3.21 17.68 -0.08
N ASP A 372 -2.58 17.03 0.90
CA ASP A 372 -3.09 16.90 2.26
C ASP A 372 -3.26 18.25 2.95
N ILE A 373 -2.32 19.19 2.77
CA ILE A 373 -2.46 20.55 3.28
C ILE A 373 -3.64 21.26 2.61
N VAL A 374 -3.73 21.22 1.28
CA VAL A 374 -4.80 21.89 0.53
C VAL A 374 -6.17 21.33 0.94
N LEU A 375 -6.31 20.00 0.96
CA LEU A 375 -7.54 19.32 1.34
C LEU A 375 -7.86 19.59 2.81
N GLY A 376 -6.87 19.50 3.71
CA GLY A 376 -7.04 19.80 5.13
C GLY A 376 -7.50 21.23 5.39
N VAL A 377 -6.99 22.22 4.63
CA VAL A 377 -7.43 23.62 4.72
C VAL A 377 -8.86 23.78 4.21
N LEU A 378 -9.17 23.25 3.01
CA LEU A 378 -10.52 23.34 2.43
C LEU A 378 -11.57 22.72 3.35
N LEU A 379 -11.25 21.54 3.90
CA LEU A 379 -12.12 20.81 4.81
C LEU A 379 -12.19 21.45 6.19
N GLY A 380 -11.08 22.00 6.69
CA GLY A 380 -11.07 22.80 7.92
C GLY A 380 -12.01 24.00 7.84
N CYS A 381 -11.94 24.74 6.72
CA CYS A 381 -12.85 25.85 6.47
C CYS A 381 -14.31 25.38 6.35
N LEU A 382 -14.54 24.25 5.68
CA LEU A 382 -15.86 23.64 5.56
C LEU A 382 -16.45 23.31 6.93
N PHE A 383 -15.72 22.55 7.75
CA PHE A 383 -16.15 22.13 9.08
C PHE A 383 -16.27 23.31 10.04
N GLY A 384 -15.32 24.24 10.05
CA GLY A 384 -15.37 25.43 10.89
C GLY A 384 -16.61 26.29 10.58
N GLY A 385 -16.93 26.47 9.29
CA GLY A 385 -18.15 27.17 8.88
C GLY A 385 -19.43 26.43 9.30
N LEU A 386 -19.47 25.11 9.12
CA LEU A 386 -20.62 24.28 9.53
C LEU A 386 -20.85 24.28 11.04
N TRP A 387 -19.78 24.17 11.84
CA TRP A 387 -19.84 24.26 13.30
C TRP A 387 -20.27 25.64 13.77
N THR A 388 -19.79 26.70 13.12
CA THR A 388 -20.20 28.07 13.42
C THR A 388 -21.69 28.28 13.13
N LEU A 389 -22.20 27.74 12.01
CA LEU A 389 -23.64 27.77 11.70
C LEU A 389 -24.44 27.04 12.78
N TYR A 390 -23.99 25.85 13.17
CA TYR A 390 -24.63 25.05 14.22
C TYR A 390 -24.66 25.81 15.55
N GLY A 391 -23.53 26.31 16.05
CA GLY A 391 -23.45 27.00 17.34
C GLY A 391 -24.28 28.28 17.40
N ARG A 392 -24.31 29.06 16.31
CA ARG A 392 -25.20 30.23 16.21
C ARG A 392 -26.68 29.85 16.24
N ALA A 393 -27.04 28.74 15.59
CA ALA A 393 -28.42 28.28 15.53
C ALA A 393 -28.88 27.71 16.89
N GLU A 394 -28.00 27.00 17.59
CA GLU A 394 -28.22 26.52 18.96
C GLU A 394 -28.43 27.67 19.95
N LEU A 395 -27.51 28.64 19.98
CA LEU A 395 -27.64 29.84 20.84
C LEU A 395 -28.93 30.64 20.55
N ALA A 396 -29.32 30.75 19.28
CA ALA A 396 -30.56 31.41 18.90
C ALA A 396 -31.80 30.65 19.38
N ILE A 397 -31.77 29.31 19.39
CA ILE A 397 -32.83 28.48 19.95
C ILE A 397 -32.87 28.60 21.47
N ASP A 398 -31.74 28.48 22.16
CA ASP A 398 -31.68 28.52 23.63
C ASP A 398 -32.25 29.84 24.16
N LYS A 399 -31.83 30.96 23.56
CA LYS A 399 -32.37 32.28 23.89
C LYS A 399 -33.89 32.37 23.68
N ARG A 400 -34.40 31.73 22.64
CA ARG A 400 -35.85 31.65 22.37
C ARG A 400 -36.56 30.59 23.21
N MET A 401 -35.88 29.69 23.89
CA MET A 401 -36.51 28.74 24.81
C MET A 401 -36.61 29.30 26.23
N GLU A 402 -35.78 30.29 26.55
CA GLU A 402 -35.76 30.97 27.86
C GLU A 402 -36.97 31.92 28.05
N ASP A 403 -37.45 32.54 26.97
CA ASP A 403 -38.65 33.39 27.01
C ASP A 403 -39.90 32.54 27.36
N ARG A 404 -40.62 32.85 28.45
CA ARG A 404 -41.71 31.98 28.98
C ARG A 404 -43.07 32.13 28.28
N ASP A 405 -43.26 33.13 27.43
CA ASP A 405 -44.56 33.52 26.86
C ASP A 405 -44.90 32.92 25.48
N PHE A 406 -44.55 31.64 25.23
CA PHE A 406 -44.74 31.05 23.90
C PHE A 406 -46.12 30.41 23.66
N SER A 407 -46.82 30.95 22.65
CA SER A 407 -47.97 30.31 22.02
C SER A 407 -47.63 28.93 21.40
N ARG A 408 -48.61 28.01 21.37
CA ARG A 408 -48.46 26.63 20.84
C ARG A 408 -47.87 26.56 19.41
N LEU A 409 -48.29 27.46 18.53
CA LEU A 409 -47.81 27.52 17.14
C LEU A 409 -46.33 27.88 17.05
N HIS A 410 -45.85 28.79 17.92
CA HIS A 410 -44.43 29.09 18.00
C HIS A 410 -43.62 27.89 18.49
N ARG A 411 -44.15 27.13 19.46
CA ARG A 411 -43.50 25.92 19.98
C ARG A 411 -43.26 24.86 18.90
N MET A 412 -44.21 24.68 17.96
CA MET A 412 -44.03 23.77 16.82
C MET A 412 -42.95 24.26 15.84
N GLY A 413 -42.90 25.57 15.56
CA GLY A 413 -41.86 26.16 14.73
C GLY A 413 -40.46 25.99 15.33
N THR A 414 -40.30 26.26 16.63
CA THR A 414 -39.04 26.06 17.35
C THR A 414 -38.62 24.60 17.38
N LEU A 415 -39.56 23.66 17.55
CA LEU A 415 -39.26 22.23 17.46
C LEU A 415 -38.78 21.82 16.06
N ALA A 416 -39.44 22.30 15.00
CA ALA A 416 -39.01 22.02 13.63
C ALA A 416 -37.60 22.59 13.35
N GLU A 417 -37.30 23.79 13.84
CA GLU A 417 -35.96 24.41 13.75
C GLU A 417 -34.92 23.60 14.54
N PHE A 418 -35.25 23.17 15.76
CA PHE A 418 -34.41 22.32 16.60
C PHE A 418 -34.05 21.00 15.91
N TYR A 419 -35.05 20.29 15.38
CA TYR A 419 -34.80 19.06 14.62
C TYR A 419 -34.06 19.31 13.30
N GLY A 420 -34.30 20.44 12.63
CA GLY A 420 -33.57 20.85 11.43
C GLY A 420 -32.08 21.06 11.71
N ILE A 421 -31.72 21.71 12.81
CA ILE A 421 -30.32 21.92 13.22
C ILE A 421 -29.67 20.60 13.65
N ARG A 422 -30.40 19.73 14.36
CA ARG A 422 -29.91 18.39 14.69
C ARG A 422 -29.68 17.54 13.43
N LEU A 423 -30.55 17.64 12.43
CA LEU A 423 -30.34 17.00 11.14
C LEU A 423 -29.10 17.57 10.43
N MET A 424 -28.91 18.89 10.45
CA MET A 424 -27.70 19.52 9.94
C MET A 424 -26.46 19.00 10.66
N LEU A 425 -26.48 18.89 11.99
CA LEU A 425 -25.39 18.30 12.77
C LEU A 425 -25.11 16.85 12.34
N VAL A 426 -26.14 16.03 12.13
CA VAL A 426 -25.98 14.67 11.59
C VAL A 426 -25.31 14.69 10.23
N LEU A 427 -25.70 15.59 9.32
CA LEU A 427 -25.06 15.73 8.01
C LEU A 427 -23.59 16.18 8.13
N VAL A 428 -23.28 17.08 9.06
CA VAL A 428 -21.90 17.50 9.36
C VAL A 428 -21.09 16.30 9.83
N TRP A 429 -21.60 15.49 10.77
CA TRP A 429 -20.92 14.28 11.25
C TRP A 429 -20.86 13.15 10.23
N ALA A 430 -21.82 13.08 9.30
CA ALA A 430 -21.80 12.12 8.20
C ALA A 430 -20.77 12.50 7.11
N SER A 431 -20.45 13.79 6.98
CA SER A 431 -19.61 14.27 5.89
C SER A 431 -18.16 13.76 5.92
N PRO A 432 -17.46 13.59 7.08
CA PRO A 432 -16.18 12.88 7.11
C PRO A 432 -16.26 11.45 6.55
N PHE A 433 -17.35 10.72 6.81
CA PHE A 433 -17.55 9.38 6.25
C PHE A 433 -17.78 9.43 4.74
N ALA A 434 -18.60 10.36 4.26
CA ALA A 434 -18.84 10.54 2.83
C ALA A 434 -17.56 10.93 2.07
N ILE A 435 -16.76 11.83 2.65
CA ILE A 435 -15.47 12.24 2.07
C ILE A 435 -14.46 11.08 2.15
N GLY A 436 -14.44 10.32 3.24
CA GLY A 436 -13.57 9.14 3.34
C GLY A 436 -13.94 8.07 2.32
N ALA A 437 -15.22 7.81 2.10
CA ALA A 437 -15.69 6.93 1.03
C ALA A 437 -15.29 7.46 -0.36
N LEU A 438 -15.42 8.76 -0.60
CA LEU A 438 -14.96 9.40 -1.83
C LEU A 438 -13.43 9.29 -1.99
N ALA A 439 -12.66 9.47 -0.93
CA ALA A 439 -11.21 9.34 -0.96
C ALA A 439 -10.78 7.91 -1.31
N ILE A 440 -11.42 6.89 -0.72
CA ILE A 440 -11.19 5.49 -1.08
C ILE A 440 -11.54 5.25 -2.56
N TYR A 441 -12.68 5.77 -3.03
CA TYR A 441 -13.08 5.65 -4.43
C TYR A 441 -12.10 6.32 -5.40
N LEU A 442 -11.57 7.50 -5.07
CA LEU A 442 -10.58 8.20 -5.87
C LEU A 442 -9.22 7.48 -5.85
N SER A 443 -8.76 7.02 -4.68
CA SER A 443 -7.55 6.21 -4.54
C SER A 443 -7.63 4.93 -5.37
N ARG A 444 -8.80 4.30 -5.43
CA ARG A 444 -9.06 3.15 -6.31
C ARG A 444 -8.85 3.51 -7.79
N GLY A 445 -9.45 4.60 -8.27
CA GLY A 445 -9.28 5.04 -9.67
C GLY A 445 -7.85 5.44 -10.03
N LEU A 446 -7.08 5.96 -9.06
CA LEU A 446 -5.63 6.19 -9.23
C LEU A 446 -4.87 4.87 -9.31
N LEU A 447 -5.25 3.89 -8.49
CA LEU A 447 -4.61 2.58 -8.43
C LEU A 447 -4.78 1.82 -9.75
N GLU A 448 -5.94 1.96 -10.41
CA GLU A 448 -6.19 1.45 -11.77
C GLU A 448 -5.22 2.04 -12.82
N GLN A 449 -4.70 3.24 -12.57
CA GLN A 449 -3.69 3.92 -13.41
C GLN A 449 -2.25 3.62 -12.98
N GLY A 450 -2.07 2.71 -12.00
CA GLY A 450 -0.76 2.34 -11.45
C GLY A 450 -0.22 3.30 -10.40
N TRP A 451 -1.06 4.21 -9.88
CA TRP A 451 -0.70 5.17 -8.82
C TRP A 451 -1.42 4.84 -7.52
N TRP A 452 -0.68 4.56 -6.46
CA TRP A 452 -1.27 4.35 -5.14
C TRP A 452 -1.19 5.62 -4.29
N VAL A 453 -2.32 6.01 -3.70
CA VAL A 453 -2.41 7.03 -2.66
C VAL A 453 -3.20 6.45 -1.51
N ASN A 454 -2.60 6.33 -0.33
CA ASN A 454 -3.28 5.86 0.87
C ASN A 454 -4.27 6.94 1.35
N PRO A 455 -5.60 6.69 1.32
CA PRO A 455 -6.57 7.68 1.78
C PRO A 455 -6.67 7.72 3.32
N GLY A 456 -6.11 6.74 4.02
CA GLY A 456 -6.23 6.58 5.46
C GLY A 456 -5.66 7.75 6.26
N PRO A 457 -4.41 8.20 6.02
CA PRO A 457 -3.83 9.37 6.71
C PRO A 457 -4.68 10.62 6.54
N LEU A 458 -5.20 10.85 5.34
CA LEU A 458 -6.12 11.94 5.04
C LEU A 458 -7.42 11.82 5.86
N ILE A 459 -8.05 10.65 5.89
CA ILE A 459 -9.28 10.40 6.67
C ILE A 459 -9.03 10.62 8.17
N ALA A 460 -7.93 10.10 8.70
CA ALA A 460 -7.56 10.26 10.10
C ALA A 460 -7.31 11.74 10.45
N GLY A 461 -6.55 12.43 9.59
CA GLY A 461 -6.28 13.85 9.72
C GLY A 461 -7.54 14.70 9.70
N MET A 462 -8.46 14.41 8.78
CA MET A 462 -9.76 15.05 8.71
C MET A 462 -10.58 14.87 9.98
N PHE A 463 -10.62 13.65 10.52
CA PHE A 463 -11.40 13.35 11.73
C PHE A 463 -10.83 14.09 12.95
N LEU A 464 -9.51 14.07 13.12
CA LEU A 464 -8.83 14.79 14.20
C LEU A 464 -9.06 16.30 14.11
N HIS A 465 -8.97 16.87 12.90
CA HIS A 465 -9.19 18.29 12.66
C HIS A 465 -10.66 18.69 12.87
N ALA A 466 -11.61 17.88 12.41
CA ALA A 466 -13.03 18.14 12.65
C ALA A 466 -13.37 18.13 14.16
N MET A 467 -12.71 17.28 14.95
CA MET A 467 -12.87 17.26 16.40
C MET A 467 -12.24 18.49 17.08
N SER A 468 -11.06 18.94 16.64
CA SER A 468 -10.41 20.13 17.25
C SER A 468 -11.20 21.41 17.03
N LEU A 469 -11.90 21.54 15.90
CA LEU A 469 -12.71 22.72 15.57
C LEU A 469 -14.03 22.82 16.36
N ARG A 470 -14.43 21.77 17.08
CA ARG A 470 -15.68 21.75 17.84
C ARG A 470 -15.70 22.83 18.93
N ASP A 471 -14.61 22.93 19.70
CA ASP A 471 -14.56 23.82 20.87
C ASP A 471 -14.45 25.30 20.45
N GLU A 472 -13.77 25.57 19.33
CA GLU A 472 -13.60 26.93 18.80
C GLU A 472 -14.92 27.54 18.35
N ALA A 473 -15.83 26.74 17.79
CA ALA A 473 -17.13 27.22 17.33
C ALA A 473 -18.03 27.73 18.47
N HIS A 474 -17.79 27.28 19.71
CA HIS A 474 -18.57 27.70 20.89
C HIS A 474 -18.02 28.98 21.54
N HIS A 475 -16.78 29.36 21.20
CA HIS A 475 -16.10 30.52 21.79
C HIS A 475 -15.51 31.42 20.70
N PRO A 476 -16.36 32.16 19.95
CA PRO A 476 -15.87 33.06 18.93
C PRO A 476 -14.94 34.10 19.54
N HIS A 477 -13.69 34.12 19.07
CA HIS A 477 -12.71 35.09 19.52
C HIS A 477 -12.98 36.46 18.88
N GLU A 478 -13.05 37.51 19.69
CA GLU A 478 -13.14 38.88 19.17
C GLU A 478 -11.82 39.28 18.48
N GLU A 479 -11.94 39.74 17.24
CA GLU A 479 -10.82 40.34 16.52
C GLU A 479 -10.48 41.71 17.12
N VAL A 480 -9.21 41.91 17.46
CA VAL A 480 -8.74 43.19 18.01
C VAL A 480 -8.32 44.08 16.83
N PRO A 481 -8.97 45.23 16.61
CA PRO A 481 -8.60 46.13 15.53
C PRO A 481 -7.13 46.55 15.63
N GLY A 482 -6.42 46.55 14.50
CA GLY A 482 -5.02 47.01 14.41
C GLY A 482 -3.96 45.94 14.68
N LEU A 483 -4.33 44.74 15.11
CA LEU A 483 -3.40 43.60 15.13
C LEU A 483 -3.27 42.97 13.74
N ASN A 484 -2.05 42.62 13.35
CA ASN A 484 -1.86 41.78 12.17
C ASN A 484 -2.30 40.33 12.46
N VAL A 485 -2.47 39.55 11.39
CA VAL A 485 -2.97 38.16 11.45
C VAL A 485 -2.17 37.29 12.43
N TRP A 486 -0.84 37.41 12.47
CA TRP A 486 0.02 36.63 13.37
C TRP A 486 -0.12 37.02 14.84
N ALA A 487 -0.19 38.33 15.13
CA ALA A 487 -0.40 38.83 16.48
C ALA A 487 -1.78 38.44 17.01
N GLN A 488 -2.81 38.52 16.15
CA GLN A 488 -4.16 38.09 16.46
C GLN A 488 -4.22 36.58 16.71
N LEU A 489 -3.58 35.76 15.86
CA LEU A 489 -3.53 34.30 16.04
C LEU A 489 -2.76 33.91 17.30
N ARG A 490 -1.62 34.54 17.60
CA ARG A 490 -0.85 34.28 18.83
C ARG A 490 -1.65 34.60 20.09
N ARG A 491 -2.48 35.65 20.05
CA ARG A 491 -3.32 36.06 21.18
C ARG A 491 -4.48 35.08 21.40
N THR A 492 -5.14 34.68 20.32
CA THR A 492 -6.36 33.87 20.38
C THR A 492 -6.05 32.38 20.51
N HIS A 493 -4.99 31.90 19.86
CA HIS A 493 -4.60 30.49 19.80
C HIS A 493 -3.08 30.34 20.05
N PRO A 494 -2.57 30.69 21.26
CA PRO A 494 -1.13 30.68 21.53
C PRO A 494 -0.49 29.30 21.34
N GLY A 495 -1.22 28.21 21.63
CA GLY A 495 -0.72 26.84 21.42
C GLY A 495 -0.42 26.52 19.96
N ILE A 496 -1.18 27.07 19.02
CA ILE A 496 -0.97 26.83 17.59
C ILE A 496 0.33 27.47 17.12
N VAL A 497 0.56 28.72 17.53
CA VAL A 497 1.75 29.48 17.14
C VAL A 497 3.00 28.98 17.88
N LEU A 498 2.89 28.70 19.18
CA LEU A 498 4.05 28.39 20.03
C LEU A 498 4.42 26.90 20.06
N VAL A 499 3.48 26.00 19.76
CA VAL A 499 3.71 24.55 19.82
C VAL A 499 3.48 23.90 18.47
N GLN A 500 2.30 24.07 17.87
CA GLN A 500 1.94 23.33 16.66
C GLN A 500 2.78 23.72 15.44
N ALA A 501 2.98 25.01 15.17
CA ALA A 501 3.77 25.44 14.02
C ALA A 501 5.25 25.00 14.12
N PRO A 502 5.97 25.19 15.25
CA PRO A 502 7.32 24.66 15.41
C PRO A 502 7.37 23.12 15.31
N LEU A 503 6.38 22.43 15.88
CA LEU A 503 6.31 20.97 15.82
C LEU A 503 6.06 20.48 14.38
N ALA A 504 5.22 21.16 13.60
CA ALA A 504 4.97 20.84 12.20
C ALA A 504 6.26 20.94 11.36
N VAL A 505 7.07 21.98 11.61
CA VAL A 505 8.38 22.15 10.97
C VAL A 505 9.35 21.07 11.43
N LEU A 506 9.43 20.79 12.72
CA LEU A 506 10.30 19.73 13.25
C LEU A 506 9.96 18.36 12.66
N LEU A 507 8.68 17.99 12.64
CA LEU A 507 8.21 16.72 12.07
C LEU A 507 8.48 16.64 10.56
N PHE A 508 8.27 17.73 9.83
CA PHE A 508 8.62 17.79 8.42
C PHE A 508 10.12 17.57 8.19
N LEU A 509 10.97 18.23 8.98
CA LEU A 509 12.42 18.04 8.91
C LEU A 509 12.80 16.60 9.23
N VAL A 510 12.22 16.00 10.26
CA VAL A 510 12.42 14.58 10.61
C VAL A 510 11.99 13.65 9.47
N ALA A 511 10.92 13.97 8.74
CA ALA A 511 10.42 13.13 7.65
C ALA A 511 11.19 13.31 6.32
N VAL A 512 11.91 14.43 6.17
CA VAL A 512 12.74 14.73 4.99
C VAL A 512 14.18 14.25 5.17
N ILE A 513 14.71 14.29 6.39
CA ILE A 513 16.02 13.76 6.76
C ILE A 513 15.98 12.24 6.76
#